data_AF-A3QU34-F1
#
_entry.id   AF-A3QU34-F1
#
_cell.length_a   1.000
_cell.length_b   1.000
_cell.length_c   1.000
_cell.angle_alpha   90.00
_cell.angle_beta   90.00
_cell.angle_gamma   90.00
#
_symmetry.space_group_name_H-M   'P 1'
#
loop_
_entity.id
_entity.type
_entity.pdbx_description
1 polymer ?
#
loop_
_entity_poly.entity_id
_entity_poly.type
_entity_poly.pdbx_seq_one_letter_code
_entity_poly.pdbx_strand_id
1 'polypeptide(L)' 'HQAQQGYGMTEAGPVLAMCLAFAKEPFEIKSGSCGTVVRNAQMKILDPDTGASLPRNQPGEICIRGHQIMKGYL' A
#
# COMPACT_ATOMS: atom_id res chain seq x y z
N HIS A 1 3.94 -19.15 14.23
CA HIS A 1 3.46 -18.84 12.87
C HIS A 1 3.36 -17.33 12.72
N GLN A 2 4.03 -16.73 11.74
CA GLN A 2 3.85 -15.31 11.45
C GLN A 2 2.56 -15.14 10.63
N ALA A 3 1.64 -14.29 11.10
CA ALA A 3 0.47 -13.91 10.31
C ALA A 3 0.92 -12.92 9.22
N GLN A 4 0.64 -13.24 7.96
CA GLN A 4 0.87 -12.33 6.83
C GLN A 4 -0.38 -11.48 6.57
N GLN A 5 -0.18 -10.21 6.20
CA GLN A 5 -1.26 -9.24 6.04
C GLN A 5 -1.15 -8.51 4.69
N GLY A 6 -2.29 -8.09 4.15
CA GLY A 6 -2.38 -7.13 3.05
C GLY A 6 -3.22 -5.93 3.49
N TYR A 7 -3.14 -4.83 2.74
CA TYR A 7 -3.91 -3.62 3.01
C TYR A 7 -4.83 -3.29 1.83
N GLY A 8 -6.09 -3.02 2.15
CA GLY A 8 -7.15 -2.78 1.18
C GLY A 8 -8.14 -1.70 1.61
N MET A 9 -8.75 -1.06 0.62
CA MET A 9 -9.80 -0.04 0.73
C MET A 9 -10.67 -0.16 -0.53
N THR A 10 -11.99 -0.12 -0.41
CA THR A 10 -12.93 -0.35 -1.54
C THR A 10 -12.63 0.57 -2.73
N GLU A 11 -12.35 1.83 -2.43
CA GLU A 11 -12.04 2.92 -3.35
C GLU A 11 -10.73 2.71 -4.11
N ALA A 12 -9.82 1.88 -3.58
CA ALA A 12 -8.57 1.50 -4.24
C ALA A 12 -8.69 0.26 -5.15
N GLY A 13 -9.90 -0.29 -5.27
CA GLY A 13 -10.24 -1.35 -6.22
C GLY A 13 -9.65 -2.75 -6.00
N PRO A 14 -9.69 -3.39 -4.81
CA PRO A 14 -9.74 -2.95 -3.41
C PRO A 14 -8.37 -3.10 -2.69
N VAL A 15 -7.29 -3.42 -3.42
CA VAL A 15 -5.99 -3.83 -2.86
C VAL A 15 -4.94 -2.75 -3.08
N LEU A 16 -4.30 -2.28 -1.99
CA LEU A 16 -3.19 -1.32 -2.04
C LEU A 16 -1.84 -1.99 -1.87
N ALA A 17 -1.73 -2.92 -0.92
CA ALA A 17 -0.50 -3.61 -0.59
C ALA A 17 -0.73 -5.10 -0.33
N MET A 18 0.22 -5.93 -0.77
CA MET A 18 0.18 -7.39 -0.56
C MET A 18 1.47 -7.88 0.07
N CYS A 19 1.35 -8.92 0.91
CA CYS A 19 2.50 -9.60 1.48
C CYS A 19 3.27 -10.34 0.38
N LEU A 20 4.53 -9.95 0.14
CA LEU A 20 5.35 -10.57 -0.90
C LEU A 20 5.85 -11.98 -0.54
N ALA A 21 5.64 -12.44 0.70
CA ALA A 21 5.84 -13.85 1.05
C ALA A 21 4.85 -14.79 0.33
N PHE A 22 3.76 -14.26 -0.24
CA PHE A 22 2.82 -15.04 -1.06
C PHE A 22 3.19 -15.10 -2.55
N ALA A 23 4.28 -14.44 -2.97
CA ALA A 23 4.73 -14.51 -4.35
C ALA A 23 5.27 -15.91 -4.69
N LYS A 24 5.25 -16.26 -5.98
CA LYS A 24 5.85 -17.50 -6.49
C LYS A 24 7.32 -17.64 -6.05
N GLU A 25 8.04 -16.53 -6.04
CA GLU A 25 9.36 -16.37 -5.45
C GLU A 25 9.23 -15.43 -4.24
N PRO A 26 9.23 -15.97 -3.01
CA PRO A 26 8.88 -15.20 -1.81
C PRO A 26 10.02 -14.28 -1.37
N PHE A 27 9.65 -13.15 -0.78
CA PHE A 27 10.57 -12.19 -0.17
C PHE A 27 10.57 -12.31 1.35
N GLU A 28 11.67 -11.92 1.99
CA GLU A 28 11.68 -11.74 3.45
C GLU A 28 10.71 -10.63 3.88
N ILE A 29 9.96 -10.90 4.94
CA ILE A 29 8.97 -9.97 5.50
C ILE A 29 9.22 -9.76 6.99
N LYS A 30 8.77 -8.62 7.50
CA LYS A 30 8.81 -8.31 8.93
C LYS A 30 7.44 -8.57 9.56
N SER A 31 7.43 -9.17 10.75
CA SER A 31 6.22 -9.29 11.57
C SER A 31 5.57 -7.91 11.75
N GLY A 32 4.25 -7.83 11.56
CA GLY A 32 3.49 -6.58 11.67
C GLY A 32 3.50 -5.70 10.42
N SER A 33 4.17 -6.10 9.32
CA SER A 33 4.07 -5.39 8.05
C SER A 33 2.76 -5.68 7.31
N CYS A 34 2.20 -4.67 6.65
CA CYS A 34 0.97 -4.78 5.85
C CYS A 34 1.23 -5.06 4.36
N GLY A 35 2.42 -5.57 4.03
CA GLY A 35 2.83 -5.88 2.66
C GLY A 35 3.59 -4.74 1.95
N THR A 36 3.69 -4.87 0.63
CA THR A 36 4.32 -3.89 -0.28
C THR A 36 3.32 -3.46 -1.33
N VAL A 37 3.42 -2.21 -1.81
CA VAL A 37 2.56 -1.65 -2.86
C VAL A 37 2.46 -2.60 -4.05
N VAL A 38 1.25 -2.78 -4.57
CA VAL A 38 0.99 -3.66 -5.71
C VAL A 38 1.74 -3.19 -6.97
N ARG A 39 2.04 -4.13 -7.86
CA ARG A 39 2.70 -3.84 -9.15
C ARG A 39 1.84 -2.90 -9.99
N ASN A 40 2.50 -2.11 -10.84
CA ASN A 40 1.87 -1.12 -11.73
C ASN A 40 1.09 -0.01 -11.00
N ALA A 41 1.34 0.17 -9.71
CA ALA A 41 0.82 1.27 -8.91
C ALA A 41 1.97 2.10 -8.31
N GLN A 42 1.68 3.36 -8.01
CA GLN A 42 2.58 4.27 -7.32
C GLN A 42 1.97 4.63 -5.96
N MET A 43 2.80 4.66 -4.92
CA MET A 43 2.40 5.05 -3.57
C MET A 43 3.32 6.14 -3.04
N LYS A 44 2.74 7.11 -2.34
CA LYS A 44 3.46 8.14 -1.59
C LYS A 44 2.86 8.24 -0.19
N ILE A 45 3.66 8.74 0.74
CA ILE A 45 3.21 9.17 2.05
C ILE A 45 3.20 10.69 2.03
N LEU A 46 2.07 11.30 2.36
CA LEU A 46 1.91 12.76 2.42
C LEU A 46 1.79 13.24 3.86
N ASP A 47 2.36 14.40 4.15
CA ASP A 47 2.04 15.15 5.36
C ASP A 47 0.61 15.70 5.24
N PRO A 48 -0.29 15.43 6.20
CA PRO A 48 -1.70 15.77 6.08
C PRO A 48 -1.99 17.28 6.18
N ASP A 49 -1.10 18.07 6.79
CA ASP A 49 -1.30 19.51 6.97
C ASP A 49 -0.72 20.30 5.78
N THR A 50 0.38 19.82 5.21
CA THR A 50 1.12 20.54 4.16
C THR A 50 0.97 19.93 2.76
N GLY A 51 0.53 18.67 2.66
CA GLY A 51 0.48 17.91 1.42
C GLY A 51 1.87 17.53 0.86
N ALA A 52 2.95 17.76 1.62
CA ALA A 52 4.31 17.48 1.19
C ALA A 52 4.59 15.96 1.16
N SER A 53 5.39 15.51 0.19
CA SER A 53 5.82 14.10 0.13
C SER A 53 6.86 13.80 1.21
N LEU A 54 6.59 12.80 2.04
CA LEU A 54 7.48 12.37 3.12
C LEU A 54 8.43 11.26 2.67
N PRO A 55 9.66 11.19 3.24
CA PRO A 55 10.60 10.11 2.98
C PRO A 55 10.22 8.84 3.76
N ARG A 56 11.01 7.77 3.57
CA ARG A 56 10.82 6.50 4.29
C ARG A 56 10.86 6.69 5.81
N ASN A 57 10.09 5.87 6.50
CA ASN A 57 10.01 5.82 7.97
C ASN A 57 9.42 7.07 8.64
N GLN A 58 8.67 7.90 7.90
CA GLN A 58 7.86 8.97 8.48
C GLN A 58 6.35 8.64 8.34
N PRO A 59 5.55 8.79 9.41
CA PRO A 59 4.11 8.55 9.35
C PRO A 59 3.40 9.70 8.60
N GLY A 60 2.34 9.37 7.86
CA GLY A 60 1.52 10.32 7.10
C GLY A 60 0.39 9.62 6.37
N GLU A 61 -0.32 10.35 5.51
CA GLU A 61 -1.41 9.83 4.69
C GLU A 61 -0.88 8.95 3.55
N ILE A 62 -1.47 7.77 3.38
CA ILE A 62 -1.13 6.85 2.28
C ILE A 62 -1.92 7.27 1.04
N CYS A 63 -1.23 7.73 0.00
CA CYS A 63 -1.84 8.03 -1.29
C CYS A 63 -1.37 7.05 -2.36
N ILE A 64 -2.31 6.50 -3.13
CA ILE A 64 -2.04 5.53 -4.19
C ILE A 64 -2.57 6.02 -5.54
N ARG A 65 -1.82 5.77 -6.61
CA ARG A 65 -2.22 6.05 -7.99
C ARG A 65 -1.98 4.83 -8.87
N GLY A 66 -2.99 4.45 -9.65
CA GLY A 66 -2.90 3.38 -10.64
C GLY A 66 -4.24 3.16 -11.34
N HIS A 67 -4.27 2.34 -12.39
CA HIS A 67 -5.49 2.07 -13.16
C HIS A 67 -6.52 1.25 -12.38
N GLN A 68 -6.13 0.63 -11.26
CA GLN A 68 -7.02 -0.18 -10.42
C GLN A 68 -7.91 0.65 -9.49
N ILE A 69 -7.65 1.95 -9.33
CA ILE A 69 -8.43 2.83 -8.44
C ILE A 69 -9.84 3.03 -8.99
N MET A 70 -10.84 3.20 -8.11
CA MET A 70 -12.21 3.48 -8.50
C MET A 70 -12.29 4.70 -9.42
N LYS A 71 -13.24 4.70 -10.37
CA LYS A 71 -13.51 5.88 -11.20
C LYS A 71 -14.03 7.07 -10.38
N GLY A 72 -14.71 6.78 -9.28
CA GLY A 72 -15.36 7.73 -8.40
C GLY A 72 -16.64 7.14 -7.83
N TYR A 73 -17.29 7.89 -6.95
CA TYR A 73 -18.66 7.62 -6.54
C TYR A 73 -19.64 8.02 -7.66
N LEU A 74 -20.75 7.29 -7.79
CA LEU A 74 -21.82 7.61 -8.75
C LEU A 74 -22.54 8.91 -8.37
#